data_AF-A0AAP6L3A2-F1
#
_entry.id   AF-A0AAP6L3A2-F1
#
_cell.length_a   1.000
_cell.length_b   1.000
_cell.length_c   1.000
_cell.angle_alpha   90.00
_cell.angle_beta   90.00
_cell.angle_gamma   90.00
#
_symmetry.space_group_name_H-M   'P 1'
#
loop_
_entity.id
_entity.type
_entity.pdbx_description
1 polymer ?
#
loop_
_entity_poly.entity_id
_entity_poly.type
_entity_poly.pdbx_seq_one_letter_code
_entity_poly.pdbx_strand_id
1 'polypeptide(L)'
;MPYQTQLSGLYPPSPRLGLIEGFFGKGWSWEARARYAQWLPRHGYGFYLYAPKEDGYLRKHWAEPWPREQLDHLRQLARQCRENGLAFGVGLSPMGAHHDYAHKRPALLEKVRLIEEALQPDILAVLFDDMKGDTPDLAHWQLTIAHDIAAHTRASRLIFCPSYYSTDPVLEKVFGAMPPHYLTDLGQGLDKRFDIFWTGPRVCSTEYPAAHLRQAADWLHRKPFLWDNYPVNDGSKASSFLHLRAFEHRPAELADLTAGHAVNPMKQAALSVLPLATLPMSYRLGRQYDPDQALHASLNATCGPQISAMIEADLPLFQDIGLAQLTPEQVTHLKARYLPFQDQGCVAEILRWLDGEYVFDPDCLTD
;
A
#
# COMPACT_ATOMS: atom_id res chain seq x y z
N MET A 1 -1.92 9.36 -29.88
CA MET A 1 -2.22 9.42 -28.43
C MET A 1 -1.12 8.65 -27.69
N PRO A 2 -0.08 9.32 -27.16
CA PRO A 2 1.11 8.65 -26.62
C PRO A 2 0.84 7.79 -25.38
N TYR A 3 -0.27 7.99 -24.66
CA TYR A 3 -0.60 7.28 -23.42
C TYR A 3 -1.10 5.84 -23.62
N GLN A 4 -1.75 5.51 -24.74
CA GLN A 4 -2.20 4.13 -24.99
C GLN A 4 -1.02 3.14 -25.07
N THR A 5 0.10 3.59 -25.62
CA THR A 5 1.35 2.81 -25.68
C THR A 5 2.14 2.79 -24.37
N GLN A 6 1.72 3.56 -23.36
CA GLN A 6 2.37 3.62 -22.04
C GLN A 6 1.65 2.77 -20.97
N LEU A 7 0.42 2.31 -21.25
CA LEU A 7 -0.36 1.42 -20.39
C LEU A 7 0.32 0.05 -20.21
N SER A 8 1.07 -0.39 -21.21
CA SER A 8 1.90 -1.59 -21.16
C SER A 8 3.37 -1.21 -21.32
N GLY A 9 4.20 -1.64 -20.37
CA GLY A 9 5.65 -1.44 -20.45
C GLY A 9 6.36 -2.60 -19.79
N LEU A 10 7.11 -3.37 -20.58
CA LEU A 10 7.79 -4.59 -20.14
C LEU A 10 8.93 -4.31 -19.14
N TYR A 11 9.43 -3.08 -19.09
CA TYR A 11 10.49 -2.69 -18.18
C TYR A 11 9.89 -1.92 -16.99
N PRO A 12 10.13 -2.37 -15.74
CA PRO A 12 9.75 -1.61 -14.57
C PRO A 12 10.55 -0.29 -14.58
N PRO A 13 9.90 0.87 -14.35
CA PRO A 13 10.63 2.11 -14.21
C PRO A 13 11.59 2.03 -13.01
N SER A 14 12.62 2.86 -13.02
CA SER A 14 13.39 3.20 -11.82
C SER A 14 12.70 4.42 -11.20
N PRO A 15 12.35 4.41 -9.89
CA PRO A 15 12.63 3.38 -8.90
C PRO A 15 11.66 2.19 -9.05
N ARG A 16 12.01 1.03 -8.49
CA ARG A 16 11.14 -0.15 -8.58
C ARG A 16 9.80 0.13 -7.90
N LEU A 17 8.73 0.10 -8.71
CA LEU A 17 7.35 0.29 -8.24
C LEU A 17 6.77 -1.04 -7.74
N GLY A 18 5.86 -0.97 -6.77
CA GLY A 18 5.04 -2.12 -6.38
C GLY A 18 3.78 -1.71 -5.64
N LEU A 19 2.98 -2.71 -5.31
CA LEU A 19 1.75 -2.54 -4.54
C LEU A 19 1.96 -3.12 -3.14
N ILE A 20 1.48 -2.39 -2.13
CA ILE A 20 1.35 -2.89 -0.76
C ILE A 20 -0.13 -2.91 -0.41
N GLU A 21 -0.71 -4.09 -0.21
CA GLU A 21 -2.07 -4.23 0.31
C GLU A 21 -2.02 -3.93 1.81
N GLY A 22 -1.93 -2.65 2.19
CA GLY A 22 -1.61 -2.22 3.56
C GLY A 22 -2.74 -1.46 4.27
N PHE A 23 -3.93 -1.45 3.69
CA PHE A 23 -5.10 -0.71 4.15
C PHE A 23 -5.91 -1.45 5.23
N PHE A 24 -6.71 -0.69 5.96
CA PHE A 24 -7.65 -1.16 6.99
C PHE A 24 -9.03 -1.53 6.43
N GLY A 25 -9.75 -2.35 7.20
CA GLY A 25 -11.07 -2.88 6.86
C GLY A 25 -11.00 -4.14 6.00
N LYS A 26 -12.14 -4.51 5.42
CA LYS A 26 -12.28 -5.74 4.63
C LYS A 26 -11.29 -5.76 3.46
N GLY A 27 -10.45 -6.80 3.44
CA GLY A 27 -9.46 -7.03 2.42
C GLY A 27 -10.06 -7.50 1.10
N TRP A 28 -9.21 -7.55 0.08
CA TRP A 28 -9.63 -7.96 -1.24
C TRP A 28 -9.98 -9.44 -1.30
N SER A 29 -10.92 -9.80 -2.19
CA SER A 29 -11.19 -11.21 -2.47
C SER A 29 -9.95 -11.88 -3.09
N TRP A 30 -9.85 -13.20 -2.96
CA TRP A 30 -8.74 -13.95 -3.56
C TRP A 30 -8.71 -13.83 -5.09
N GLU A 31 -9.88 -13.72 -5.74
CA GLU A 31 -9.99 -13.48 -7.17
C GLU A 31 -9.47 -12.10 -7.56
N ALA A 32 -9.71 -11.07 -6.73
CA ALA A 32 -9.13 -9.75 -6.94
C ALA A 32 -7.60 -9.80 -6.83
N ARG A 33 -7.06 -10.42 -5.77
CA ARG A 33 -5.61 -10.59 -5.59
C ARG A 33 -4.96 -11.34 -6.76
N ALA A 34 -5.60 -12.40 -7.26
CA ALA A 34 -5.15 -13.14 -8.45
C ALA A 34 -5.13 -12.29 -9.72
N ARG A 35 -6.13 -11.40 -9.92
CA ARG A 35 -6.12 -10.43 -11.03
C ARG A 35 -4.95 -9.44 -10.91
N TYR A 36 -4.66 -8.96 -9.71
CA TYR A 36 -3.51 -8.08 -9.46
C TYR A 36 -2.17 -8.77 -9.75
N ALA A 37 -2.01 -10.05 -9.38
CA ALA A 37 -0.82 -10.83 -9.71
C ALA A 37 -0.52 -10.88 -11.22
N GLN A 38 -1.56 -10.86 -12.07
CA GLN A 38 -1.44 -10.81 -13.52
C GLN A 38 -1.29 -9.38 -14.07
N TRP A 39 -2.01 -8.43 -13.47
CA TRP A 39 -2.14 -7.05 -13.96
C TRP A 39 -0.90 -6.22 -13.67
N LEU A 40 -0.36 -6.27 -12.45
CA LEU A 40 0.76 -5.46 -11.98
C LEU A 40 2.01 -5.52 -12.89
N PRO A 41 2.57 -6.71 -13.23
CA PRO A 41 3.78 -6.77 -14.04
C PRO A 41 3.57 -6.22 -15.45
N ARG A 42 2.35 -6.30 -16.00
CA ARG A 42 2.01 -5.76 -17.33
C ARG A 42 1.96 -4.23 -17.34
N HIS A 43 1.73 -3.61 -16.19
CA HIS A 43 1.59 -2.16 -16.04
C HIS A 43 2.86 -1.50 -15.49
N GLY A 44 3.95 -2.25 -15.25
CA GLY A 44 5.23 -1.70 -14.79
C GLY A 44 5.47 -1.79 -13.29
N TYR A 45 4.70 -2.60 -12.57
CA TYR A 45 4.92 -2.89 -11.15
C TYR A 45 5.71 -4.19 -10.99
N GLY A 46 6.72 -4.18 -10.11
CA GLY A 46 7.65 -5.29 -9.92
C GLY A 46 7.39 -6.16 -8.69
N PHE A 47 6.49 -5.77 -7.80
CA PHE A 47 6.16 -6.57 -6.61
C PHE A 47 4.74 -6.36 -6.09
N TYR A 48 4.25 -7.37 -5.36
CA TYR A 48 3.05 -7.35 -4.53
C TYR A 48 3.44 -7.68 -3.09
N LEU A 49 3.19 -6.78 -2.15
CA LEU A 49 3.41 -6.98 -0.72
C LEU A 49 2.07 -7.23 -0.03
N TYR A 50 1.83 -8.47 0.38
CA TYR A 50 0.66 -8.86 1.16
C TYR A 50 0.85 -8.44 2.62
N ALA A 51 0.15 -7.39 3.04
CA ALA A 51 0.17 -6.89 4.42
C ALA A 51 -1.20 -6.34 4.88
N PRO A 52 -2.34 -6.97 4.53
CA PRO A 52 -3.65 -6.40 4.83
C PRO A 52 -3.82 -6.30 6.35
N LYS A 53 -4.30 -5.14 6.82
CA LYS A 53 -4.40 -4.89 8.25
C LYS A 53 -5.42 -5.80 8.96
N GLU A 54 -6.37 -6.38 8.21
CA GLU A 54 -7.32 -7.37 8.72
C GLU A 54 -6.70 -8.76 8.99
N ASP A 55 -5.55 -9.10 8.38
CA ASP A 55 -4.94 -10.41 8.60
C ASP A 55 -4.27 -10.43 9.97
N GLY A 56 -5.04 -10.81 10.98
CA GLY A 56 -4.58 -10.90 12.36
C GLY A 56 -3.36 -11.81 12.53
N TYR A 57 -3.18 -12.82 11.68
CA TYR A 57 -2.03 -13.71 11.73
C TYR A 57 -0.74 -13.08 11.19
N LEU A 58 -0.79 -11.87 10.65
CA LEU A 58 0.38 -11.02 10.39
C LEU A 58 0.51 -9.88 11.40
N ARG A 59 -0.47 -9.70 12.28
CA ARG A 59 -0.57 -8.62 13.25
C ARG A 59 -0.88 -9.17 14.64
N LYS A 60 -2.04 -8.91 15.22
CA LYS A 60 -2.40 -9.27 16.60
C LYS A 60 -2.16 -10.73 17.02
N HIS A 61 -2.40 -11.69 16.13
CA HIS A 61 -2.21 -13.13 16.31
C HIS A 61 -0.98 -13.64 15.57
N TRP A 62 0.05 -12.79 15.38
CA TRP A 62 1.24 -13.14 14.58
C TRP A 62 1.94 -14.42 15.05
N ALA A 63 1.86 -14.75 16.35
CA ALA A 63 2.47 -15.95 16.92
C ALA A 63 1.72 -17.24 16.54
N GLU A 64 0.49 -17.14 16.03
CA GLU A 64 -0.33 -18.26 15.63
C GLU A 64 -0.13 -18.61 14.14
N PRO A 65 -0.23 -19.91 13.78
CA PRO A 65 -0.27 -20.30 12.39
C PRO A 65 -1.57 -19.81 11.74
N TRP A 66 -1.52 -19.55 10.43
CA TRP A 66 -2.75 -19.31 9.68
C TRP A 66 -3.65 -20.55 9.69
N PRO A 67 -4.98 -20.37 9.64
CA PRO A 67 -5.92 -21.41 9.28
C PRO A 67 -5.55 -22.02 7.93
N ARG A 68 -5.76 -23.33 7.78
CA ARG A 68 -5.32 -24.08 6.60
C ARG A 68 -5.84 -23.48 5.29
N GLU A 69 -7.12 -23.10 5.26
CA GLU A 69 -7.76 -22.51 4.06
C GLU A 69 -7.09 -21.19 3.66
N GLN A 70 -6.88 -20.29 4.61
CA GLN A 70 -6.19 -19.01 4.36
C GLN A 70 -4.75 -19.25 3.88
N LEU A 71 -4.03 -20.19 4.49
CA LEU A 71 -2.67 -20.54 4.07
C LEU A 71 -2.63 -21.12 2.65
N ASP A 72 -3.60 -21.96 2.28
CA ASP A 72 -3.69 -22.55 0.94
C ASP A 72 -3.99 -21.47 -0.13
N HIS A 73 -4.82 -20.49 0.19
CA HIS A 73 -5.00 -19.31 -0.67
C HIS A 73 -3.74 -18.44 -0.79
N LEU A 74 -3.01 -18.21 0.30
CA LEU A 74 -1.74 -17.48 0.26
C LEU A 74 -0.68 -18.20 -0.59
N ARG A 75 -0.60 -19.53 -0.48
CA ARG A 75 0.26 -20.36 -1.35
C ARG A 75 -0.10 -20.18 -2.82
N GLN A 76 -1.39 -20.19 -3.13
CA GLN A 76 -1.87 -19.98 -4.50
C GLN A 76 -1.51 -18.58 -5.00
N LEU A 77 -1.70 -17.52 -4.21
CA LEU A 77 -1.35 -16.15 -4.58
C LEU A 77 0.16 -16.01 -4.82
N ALA A 78 0.99 -16.53 -3.92
CA ALA A 78 2.44 -16.53 -4.06
C ALA A 78 2.89 -17.25 -5.35
N ARG A 79 2.25 -18.39 -5.67
CA ARG A 79 2.50 -19.12 -6.93
C ARG A 79 2.11 -18.29 -8.15
N GLN A 80 0.93 -17.69 -8.14
CA GLN A 80 0.45 -16.84 -9.24
C GLN A 80 1.35 -15.63 -9.47
N CYS A 81 1.85 -14.99 -8.42
CA CYS A 81 2.81 -13.90 -8.55
C CYS A 81 4.08 -14.36 -9.28
N ARG A 82 4.69 -15.46 -8.83
CA ARG A 82 5.88 -16.05 -9.47
C ARG A 82 5.64 -16.46 -10.93
N GLU A 83 4.51 -17.10 -11.22
CA GLU A 83 4.11 -17.49 -12.58
C GLU A 83 3.97 -16.29 -13.53
N ASN A 84 3.63 -15.11 -13.01
CA ASN A 84 3.51 -13.87 -13.77
C ASN A 84 4.78 -12.99 -13.72
N GLY A 85 5.88 -13.46 -13.11
CA GLY A 85 7.13 -12.69 -13.00
C GLY A 85 7.04 -11.51 -12.01
N LEU A 86 6.10 -11.56 -11.06
CA LEU A 86 5.91 -10.56 -10.02
C LEU A 86 6.51 -11.05 -8.71
N ALA A 87 7.38 -10.24 -8.08
CA ALA A 87 7.95 -10.59 -6.78
C ALA A 87 6.86 -10.58 -5.70
N PHE A 88 6.75 -11.67 -4.94
CA PHE A 88 5.78 -11.81 -3.86
C PHE A 88 6.41 -11.45 -2.52
N GLY A 89 5.74 -10.59 -1.76
CA GLY A 89 6.17 -10.18 -0.43
C GLY A 89 5.14 -10.41 0.66
N VAL A 90 5.61 -10.54 1.89
CA VAL A 90 4.77 -10.62 3.10
C VAL A 90 5.20 -9.52 4.07
N GLY A 91 4.22 -8.77 4.60
CA GLY A 91 4.44 -7.83 5.70
C GLY A 91 4.06 -8.44 7.03
N LEU A 92 5.02 -8.57 7.94
CA LEU A 92 4.83 -9.06 9.29
C LEU A 92 4.92 -7.90 10.28
N SER A 93 3.83 -7.63 11.00
CA SER A 93 3.78 -6.70 12.11
C SER A 93 3.75 -7.48 13.44
N PRO A 94 4.90 -7.73 14.10
CA PRO A 94 4.94 -8.48 15.35
C PRO A 94 4.44 -7.62 16.52
N MET A 95 3.14 -7.31 16.53
CA MET A 95 2.52 -6.37 17.45
C MET A 95 2.74 -6.78 18.91
N GLY A 96 3.17 -5.81 19.71
CA GLY A 96 3.51 -6.00 21.13
C GLY A 96 4.74 -6.87 21.40
N ALA A 97 5.50 -7.31 20.38
CA ALA A 97 6.69 -8.13 20.60
C ALA A 97 7.78 -7.40 21.39
N HIS A 98 7.93 -6.10 21.17
CA HIS A 98 8.94 -5.25 21.83
C HIS A 98 8.73 -5.09 23.34
N HIS A 99 7.53 -5.37 23.88
CA HIS A 99 7.27 -5.28 25.32
C HIS A 99 7.90 -6.43 26.14
N ASP A 100 8.09 -7.60 25.53
CA ASP A 100 8.63 -8.78 26.22
C ASP A 100 9.31 -9.71 25.19
N TYR A 101 10.29 -9.15 24.49
CA TYR A 101 10.84 -9.82 23.31
C TYR A 101 11.59 -11.11 23.67
N ALA A 102 12.21 -11.18 24.84
CA ALA A 102 12.93 -12.38 25.29
C ALA A 102 12.03 -13.62 25.29
N HIS A 103 10.80 -13.52 25.79
CA HIS A 103 9.84 -14.62 25.80
C HIS A 103 9.14 -14.81 24.45
N LYS A 104 8.97 -13.74 23.66
CA LYS A 104 8.27 -13.78 22.37
C LYS A 104 9.16 -14.22 21.20
N ARG A 105 10.48 -14.15 21.34
CA ARG A 105 11.46 -14.49 20.30
C ARG A 105 11.24 -15.90 19.71
N PRO A 106 11.06 -16.99 20.48
CA PRO A 106 10.84 -18.32 19.89
C PRO A 106 9.61 -18.38 18.98
N ALA A 107 8.50 -17.75 19.37
CA ALA A 107 7.30 -17.69 18.55
C ALA A 107 7.53 -16.88 17.27
N LEU A 108 8.33 -15.79 17.35
CA LEU A 108 8.64 -14.99 16.17
C LEU A 108 9.43 -15.80 15.14
N LEU A 109 10.45 -16.52 15.60
CA LEU A 109 11.27 -17.35 14.72
C LEU A 109 10.46 -18.49 14.10
N GLU A 110 9.53 -19.07 14.85
CA GLU A 110 8.61 -20.07 14.32
C GLU A 110 7.67 -19.49 13.25
N LYS A 111 7.15 -18.28 13.46
CA LYS A 111 6.34 -17.58 12.46
C LYS A 111 7.14 -17.29 11.17
N VAL A 112 8.37 -16.82 11.30
CA VAL A 112 9.27 -16.59 10.15
C VAL A 112 9.52 -17.90 9.40
N ARG A 113 9.82 -19.00 10.12
CA ARG A 113 9.99 -20.32 9.52
C ARG A 113 8.75 -20.77 8.74
N LEU A 114 7.56 -20.57 9.30
CA LEU A 114 6.30 -20.91 8.64
C LEU A 114 6.09 -20.09 7.35
N ILE A 115 6.36 -18.79 7.38
CA ILE A 115 6.31 -17.91 6.19
C ILE A 115 7.28 -18.42 5.11
N GLU A 116 8.51 -18.71 5.50
CA GLU A 116 9.57 -19.20 4.63
C GLU A 116 9.22 -20.52 3.95
N GLU A 117 8.71 -21.49 4.70
CA GLU A 117 8.39 -22.82 4.18
C GLU A 117 7.13 -22.82 3.33
N ALA A 118 6.09 -22.09 3.78
CA ALA A 118 4.81 -22.13 3.09
C ALA A 118 4.77 -21.21 1.86
N LEU A 119 5.38 -20.02 1.93
CA LEU A 119 5.17 -18.97 0.94
C LEU A 119 6.41 -18.67 0.09
N GLN A 120 7.61 -18.87 0.65
CA GLN A 120 8.90 -18.55 0.02
C GLN A 120 8.89 -17.13 -0.57
N PRO A 121 8.71 -16.09 0.26
CA PRO A 121 8.58 -14.73 -0.24
C PRO A 121 9.91 -14.19 -0.79
N ASP A 122 9.84 -13.39 -1.85
CA ASP A 122 10.97 -12.63 -2.38
C ASP A 122 11.31 -11.44 -1.47
N ILE A 123 10.28 -10.90 -0.79
CA ILE A 123 10.34 -9.72 0.08
C ILE A 123 9.72 -10.05 1.45
N LEU A 124 10.45 -9.81 2.54
CA LEU A 124 9.88 -9.84 3.88
C LEU A 124 9.95 -8.43 4.48
N ALA A 125 8.78 -7.84 4.74
CA ALA A 125 8.69 -6.55 5.39
C ALA A 125 8.43 -6.72 6.89
N VAL A 126 9.18 -6.00 7.73
CA VAL A 126 9.01 -5.95 9.19
C VAL A 126 8.38 -4.62 9.53
N LEU A 127 7.16 -4.66 10.07
CA LEU A 127 6.26 -3.53 10.09
C LEU A 127 5.93 -3.12 11.53
N PHE A 128 6.38 -1.94 11.94
CA PHE A 128 6.08 -1.34 13.24
C PHE A 128 5.14 -0.13 13.15
N ASP A 129 4.50 0.07 12.01
CA ASP A 129 3.42 1.04 11.84
C ASP A 129 2.25 0.73 12.79
N ASP A 130 1.52 1.78 13.18
CA ASP A 130 0.32 1.68 14.00
C ASP A 130 0.55 1.07 15.40
N MET A 131 1.76 1.26 15.95
CA MET A 131 2.15 0.85 17.29
C MET A 131 2.47 2.07 18.17
N LYS A 132 2.20 1.96 19.47
CA LYS A 132 2.56 3.02 20.43
C LYS A 132 4.08 3.17 20.52
N GLY A 133 4.54 4.42 20.59
CA GLY A 133 5.95 4.79 20.71
C GLY A 133 6.42 5.01 22.15
N ASP A 134 5.57 4.79 23.15
CA ASP A 134 5.87 4.97 24.58
C ASP A 134 6.69 3.81 25.19
N THR A 135 7.29 2.96 24.36
CA THR A 135 8.15 1.86 24.82
C THR A 135 9.57 2.37 25.07
N PRO A 136 10.16 2.11 26.27
CA PRO A 136 11.57 2.35 26.52
C PRO A 136 12.46 1.62 25.51
N ASP A 137 13.51 2.28 25.03
CA ASP A 137 14.46 1.72 24.06
C ASP A 137 13.80 1.18 22.78
N LEU A 138 12.71 1.83 22.32
CA LEU A 138 11.93 1.40 21.15
C LEU A 138 12.80 1.08 19.92
N ALA A 139 13.75 1.96 19.58
CA ALA A 139 14.66 1.74 18.46
C ALA A 139 15.47 0.45 18.64
N HIS A 140 16.03 0.21 19.83
CA HIS A 140 16.81 -1.00 20.14
C HIS A 140 15.98 -2.27 19.96
N TRP A 141 14.75 -2.31 20.48
CA TRP A 141 13.90 -3.49 20.35
C TRP A 141 13.47 -3.76 18.92
N GLN A 142 13.12 -2.72 18.16
CA GLN A 142 12.77 -2.87 16.75
C GLN A 142 13.96 -3.35 15.90
N LEU A 143 15.16 -2.84 16.16
CA LEU A 143 16.39 -3.33 15.53
C LEU A 143 16.63 -4.80 15.85
N THR A 144 16.53 -5.17 17.12
CA THR A 144 16.76 -6.55 17.58
C THR A 144 15.79 -7.52 16.90
N ILE A 145 14.50 -7.19 16.87
CA ILE A 145 13.47 -7.98 16.18
C ILE A 145 13.76 -8.08 14.68
N ALA A 146 14.07 -6.95 14.01
CA ALA A 146 14.36 -6.94 12.58
C ALA A 146 15.60 -7.77 12.23
N HIS A 147 16.67 -7.68 13.03
CA HIS A 147 17.90 -8.44 12.82
C HIS A 147 17.70 -9.94 13.07
N ASP A 148 16.92 -10.33 14.07
CA ASP A 148 16.54 -11.73 14.28
C ASP A 148 15.77 -12.28 13.08
N ILE A 149 14.78 -11.54 12.55
CA ILE A 149 14.08 -11.93 11.32
C ILE A 149 15.07 -12.06 10.16
N ALA A 150 15.96 -11.09 9.98
CA ALA A 150 16.94 -11.06 8.90
C ALA A 150 17.98 -12.18 8.96
N ALA A 151 18.19 -12.78 10.13
CA ALA A 151 19.07 -13.94 10.33
C ALA A 151 18.40 -15.28 9.99
N HIS A 152 17.06 -15.33 9.92
CA HIS A 152 16.29 -16.57 9.74
C HIS A 152 15.48 -16.61 8.44
N THR A 153 15.25 -15.47 7.79
CA THR A 153 14.61 -15.39 6.47
C THR A 153 15.59 -15.67 5.33
N ARG A 154 15.08 -16.19 4.22
CA ARG A 154 15.80 -16.34 2.95
C ARG A 154 15.31 -15.34 1.90
N ALA A 155 14.38 -14.44 2.26
CA ALA A 155 13.89 -13.40 1.39
C ALA A 155 15.07 -12.54 0.89
N SER A 156 15.09 -12.30 -0.42
CA SER A 156 16.18 -11.56 -1.08
C SER A 156 16.15 -10.05 -0.77
N ARG A 157 14.99 -9.53 -0.34
CA ARG A 157 14.80 -8.13 0.01
C ARG A 157 14.10 -8.03 1.35
N LEU A 158 14.58 -7.10 2.17
CA LEU A 158 14.00 -6.80 3.47
C LEU A 158 13.58 -5.33 3.49
N ILE A 159 12.39 -5.04 4.03
CA ILE A 159 11.92 -3.67 4.19
C ILE A 159 11.47 -3.47 5.62
N PHE A 160 11.84 -2.35 6.22
CA PHE A 160 11.48 -2.02 7.60
C PHE A 160 10.55 -0.82 7.61
N CYS A 161 9.42 -0.90 8.32
CA CYS A 161 8.59 0.26 8.62
C CYS A 161 8.80 0.68 10.08
N PRO A 162 9.37 1.86 10.37
CA PRO A 162 9.43 2.39 11.74
C PRO A 162 8.03 2.73 12.24
N SER A 163 7.85 2.88 13.56
CA SER A 163 6.60 3.40 14.13
C SER A 163 6.33 4.85 13.74
N TYR A 164 7.40 5.62 13.55
CA TYR A 164 7.35 6.98 13.02
C TYR A 164 7.84 6.98 11.58
N TYR A 165 6.92 6.78 10.64
CA TYR A 165 7.19 6.63 9.20
C TYR A 165 6.93 7.91 8.39
N SER A 166 6.76 9.04 9.09
CA SER A 166 6.48 10.36 8.52
C SER A 166 6.91 11.46 9.51
N THR A 167 7.00 12.70 9.04
CA THR A 167 7.04 13.90 9.91
C THR A 167 5.65 14.42 10.26
N ASP A 168 4.58 13.69 9.90
CA ASP A 168 3.21 14.09 10.22
C ASP A 168 3.01 14.17 11.75
N PRO A 169 2.63 15.33 12.30
CA PRO A 169 2.36 15.47 13.73
C PRO A 169 1.23 14.55 14.22
N VAL A 170 0.40 14.01 13.31
CA VAL A 170 -0.62 13.02 13.68
C VAL A 170 -0.02 11.76 14.29
N LEU A 171 1.20 11.36 13.87
CA LEU A 171 1.84 10.16 14.39
C LEU A 171 2.15 10.31 15.88
N GLU A 172 2.71 11.45 16.29
CA GLU A 172 2.96 11.70 17.71
C GLU A 172 1.67 11.88 18.52
N LYS A 173 0.63 12.44 17.90
CA LYS A 173 -0.69 12.56 18.54
C LYS A 173 -1.33 11.20 18.83
N VAL A 174 -1.17 10.22 17.93
CA VAL A 174 -1.83 8.91 18.03
C VAL A 174 -0.95 7.89 18.77
N PHE A 175 0.36 7.89 18.52
CA PHE A 175 1.30 6.89 19.03
C PHE A 175 2.10 7.37 20.25
N GLY A 176 1.99 8.65 20.63
CA GLY A 176 2.80 9.27 21.68
C GLY A 176 4.04 9.95 21.11
N ALA A 177 4.76 10.70 21.95
CA ALA A 177 5.94 11.45 21.54
C ALA A 177 7.02 10.52 20.97
N MET A 178 7.61 10.89 19.83
CA MET A 178 8.71 10.13 19.24
C MET A 178 9.92 10.17 20.19
N PRO A 179 10.54 9.01 20.50
CA PRO A 179 11.74 9.01 21.32
C PRO A 179 12.85 9.88 20.70
N PRO A 180 13.66 10.57 21.52
CA PRO A 180 14.80 11.34 21.01
C PRO A 180 15.72 10.46 20.15
N HIS A 181 16.20 11.01 19.03
CA HIS A 181 17.10 10.32 18.09
C HIS A 181 16.56 9.03 17.45
N TYR A 182 15.29 8.69 17.64
CA TYR A 182 14.70 7.43 17.17
C TYR A 182 15.01 7.09 15.70
N LEU A 183 14.76 8.02 14.77
CA LEU A 183 15.01 7.78 13.35
C LEU A 183 16.49 7.62 13.02
N THR A 184 17.36 8.42 13.66
CA THR A 184 18.82 8.34 13.46
C THR A 184 19.40 7.06 14.04
N ASP A 185 18.95 6.63 15.21
CA ASP A 185 19.38 5.39 15.86
C ASP A 185 18.98 4.17 15.00
N LEU A 186 17.75 4.16 14.48
CA LEU A 186 17.31 3.16 13.51
C LEU A 186 18.15 3.20 12.22
N GLY A 187 18.36 4.39 11.65
CA GLY A 187 19.12 4.55 10.40
C GLY A 187 20.56 4.03 10.51
N GLN A 188 21.22 4.28 11.64
CA GLN A 188 22.57 3.81 11.95
C GLN A 188 22.63 2.32 12.27
N GLY A 189 21.72 1.83 13.11
CA GLY A 189 21.75 0.46 13.63
C GLY A 189 21.15 -0.59 12.68
N LEU A 190 20.22 -0.20 11.79
CA LEU A 190 19.53 -1.17 10.93
C LEU A 190 20.48 -1.69 9.85
N ASP A 191 20.46 -3.01 9.65
CA ASP A 191 21.27 -3.69 8.64
C ASP A 191 21.02 -3.05 7.25
N LYS A 192 22.09 -2.86 6.47
CA LYS A 192 22.04 -2.22 5.16
C LYS A 192 21.29 -3.06 4.11
N ARG A 193 21.00 -4.33 4.40
CA ARG A 193 20.08 -5.17 3.62
C ARG A 193 18.62 -4.67 3.65
N PHE A 194 18.25 -3.85 4.64
CA PHE A 194 16.91 -3.28 4.73
C PHE A 194 16.78 -1.96 3.98
N ASP A 195 15.77 -1.90 3.11
CA ASP A 195 15.12 -0.64 2.74
C ASP A 195 14.24 -0.15 3.92
N ILE A 196 13.96 1.17 4.00
CA ILE A 196 13.11 1.74 5.07
C ILE A 196 11.92 2.47 4.47
N PHE A 197 10.71 2.07 4.86
CA PHE A 197 9.47 2.73 4.44
C PHE A 197 9.36 4.16 4.98
N TRP A 198 8.83 5.04 4.14
CA TRP A 198 8.57 6.44 4.46
C TRP A 198 7.36 6.95 3.68
N THR A 199 6.39 7.58 4.36
CA THR A 199 5.16 8.06 3.70
C THR A 199 5.23 9.52 3.27
N GLY A 200 6.33 10.21 3.55
CA GLY A 200 6.57 11.60 3.17
C GLY A 200 6.27 12.60 4.30
N PRO A 201 6.00 13.88 3.98
CA PRO A 201 5.71 14.90 4.97
C PRO A 201 4.46 14.63 5.82
N ARG A 202 3.50 13.87 5.25
CA ARG A 202 2.24 13.46 5.87
C ARG A 202 2.09 11.94 5.80
N VAL A 203 1.19 11.38 6.61
CA VAL A 203 0.79 9.96 6.47
C VAL A 203 0.21 9.71 5.06
N CYS A 204 -0.67 10.60 4.61
CA CYS A 204 -1.15 10.65 3.22
C CYS A 204 -0.59 11.92 2.57
N SER A 205 0.59 11.82 1.95
CA SER A 205 1.27 12.96 1.33
C SER A 205 0.66 13.31 -0.03
N THR A 206 0.44 14.61 -0.28
CA THR A 206 0.03 15.13 -1.59
C THR A 206 1.20 15.26 -2.55
N GLU A 207 2.42 15.43 -2.02
CA GLU A 207 3.67 15.57 -2.77
C GLU A 207 4.88 15.07 -1.96
N TYR A 208 6.01 14.88 -2.64
CA TYR A 208 7.28 14.45 -2.04
C TYR A 208 8.43 15.42 -2.37
N PRO A 209 8.55 16.55 -1.64
CA PRO A 209 9.58 17.54 -1.95
C PRO A 209 11.00 16.98 -1.85
N ALA A 210 11.86 17.34 -2.79
CA ALA A 210 13.22 16.82 -2.84
C ALA A 210 14.05 17.14 -1.58
N ALA A 211 13.85 18.32 -0.99
CA ALA A 211 14.50 18.70 0.27
C ALA A 211 14.08 17.79 1.42
N HIS A 212 12.78 17.43 1.50
CA HIS A 212 12.25 16.51 2.52
C HIS A 212 12.84 15.12 2.37
N LEU A 213 12.92 14.59 1.15
CA LEU A 213 13.48 13.26 0.91
C LEU A 213 14.98 13.18 1.22
N ARG A 214 15.74 14.27 0.98
CA ARG A 214 17.15 14.34 1.40
C ARG A 214 17.28 14.35 2.92
N GLN A 215 16.44 15.14 3.60
CA GLN A 215 16.41 15.15 5.06
C GLN A 215 16.02 13.78 5.65
N ALA A 216 15.03 13.11 5.06
CA ALA A 216 14.68 11.74 5.44
C ALA A 216 15.86 10.79 5.20
N ALA A 217 16.59 10.92 4.09
CA ALA A 217 17.76 10.11 3.84
C ALA A 217 18.89 10.35 4.85
N ASP A 218 19.05 11.58 5.35
CA ASP A 218 20.02 11.91 6.40
C ASP A 218 19.66 11.22 7.72
N TRP A 219 18.39 11.23 8.13
CA TRP A 219 17.93 10.50 9.33
C TRP A 219 18.06 8.98 9.17
N LEU A 220 17.62 8.45 8.03
CA LEU A 220 17.55 7.00 7.77
C LEU A 220 18.91 6.40 7.34
N HIS A 221 19.91 7.24 7.08
CA HIS A 221 21.23 6.88 6.55
C HIS A 221 21.18 6.02 5.27
N ARG A 222 20.11 6.19 4.47
CA ARG A 222 19.84 5.55 3.17
C ARG A 222 18.66 6.25 2.48
N LYS A 223 18.49 6.07 1.17
CA LYS A 223 17.33 6.63 0.46
C LYS A 223 16.03 6.03 1.04
N PRO A 224 14.99 6.84 1.28
CA PRO A 224 13.70 6.33 1.71
C PRO A 224 13.07 5.44 0.63
N PHE A 225 12.35 4.40 1.06
CA PHE A 225 11.46 3.62 0.22
C PHE A 225 10.04 4.16 0.41
N LEU A 226 9.42 4.71 -0.62
CA LEU A 226 8.11 5.33 -0.44
C LEU A 226 7.03 4.29 -0.16
N TRP A 227 6.22 4.55 0.86
CA TRP A 227 4.88 3.98 1.02
C TRP A 227 3.90 5.11 0.70
N ASP A 228 3.41 5.17 -0.53
CA ASP A 228 2.48 6.21 -0.99
C ASP A 228 1.04 5.80 -0.64
N ASN A 229 0.46 6.51 0.32
CA ASN A 229 -0.94 6.36 0.72
C ASN A 229 -1.87 7.13 -0.22
N TYR A 230 -1.78 6.81 -1.51
CA TYR A 230 -2.72 7.15 -2.56
C TYR A 230 -2.79 5.95 -3.51
N PRO A 231 -3.96 5.43 -3.88
CA PRO A 231 -5.29 5.98 -3.67
C PRO A 231 -6.01 5.55 -2.38
N VAL A 232 -5.35 4.90 -1.41
CA VAL A 232 -6.02 4.34 -0.21
C VAL A 232 -7.10 5.26 0.41
N ASN A 233 -8.24 4.66 0.76
CA ASN A 233 -9.42 5.34 1.27
C ASN A 233 -10.07 4.57 2.45
N ASP A 234 -9.24 4.01 3.31
CA ASP A 234 -9.68 3.19 4.44
C ASP A 234 -10.08 4.02 5.67
N GLY A 235 -9.40 5.13 5.93
CA GLY A 235 -9.60 5.94 7.13
C GLY A 235 -10.95 6.67 7.17
N SER A 236 -11.41 7.04 8.37
CA SER A 236 -12.71 7.67 8.64
C SER A 236 -13.03 8.91 7.79
N LYS A 237 -12.01 9.70 7.46
CA LYS A 237 -12.16 10.88 6.59
C LYS A 237 -12.14 10.52 5.11
N ALA A 238 -11.45 9.45 4.73
CA ALA A 238 -11.20 9.09 3.34
C ALA A 238 -12.22 8.08 2.79
N SER A 239 -12.85 7.25 3.65
CA SER A 239 -13.79 6.20 3.25
C SER A 239 -15.04 6.71 2.51
N SER A 240 -15.36 7.99 2.69
CA SER A 240 -16.41 8.65 1.96
C SER A 240 -16.05 8.99 0.51
N PHE A 241 -14.82 8.75 0.05
CA PHE A 241 -14.35 9.17 -1.26
C PHE A 241 -13.87 7.98 -2.09
N LEU A 242 -13.99 8.09 -3.42
CA LEU A 242 -13.29 7.23 -4.38
C LEU A 242 -12.15 8.05 -5.00
N HIS A 243 -10.91 7.70 -4.66
CA HIS A 243 -9.73 8.39 -5.14
C HIS A 243 -9.34 7.90 -6.55
N LEU A 244 -10.00 8.46 -7.57
CA LEU A 244 -9.88 7.99 -8.96
C LEU A 244 -8.93 8.81 -9.84
N ARG A 245 -8.41 9.94 -9.36
CA ARG A 245 -7.53 10.82 -10.16
C ARG A 245 -6.22 10.12 -10.50
N ALA A 246 -5.55 10.57 -11.55
CA ALA A 246 -4.20 10.12 -11.84
C ALA A 246 -3.22 10.56 -10.73
N PHE A 247 -2.06 9.92 -10.65
CA PHE A 247 -1.02 10.34 -9.72
C PHE A 247 -0.45 11.71 -10.09
N GLU A 248 -0.81 12.73 -9.33
CA GLU A 248 -0.24 14.07 -9.45
C GLU A 248 0.96 14.25 -8.49
N HIS A 249 1.89 15.14 -8.82
CA HIS A 249 3.02 15.49 -7.93
C HIS A 249 3.94 14.31 -7.53
N ARG A 250 4.02 13.27 -8.36
CA ARG A 250 5.03 12.19 -8.27
C ARG A 250 5.99 12.28 -9.46
N PRO A 251 6.81 13.34 -9.56
CA PRO A 251 7.66 13.58 -10.72
C PRO A 251 8.71 12.47 -10.88
N ALA A 252 9.17 12.22 -12.11
CA ALA A 252 10.12 11.15 -12.40
C ALA A 252 11.45 11.29 -11.62
N GLU A 253 11.83 12.51 -11.26
CA GLU A 253 13.00 12.85 -10.44
C GLU A 253 13.01 12.16 -9.06
N LEU A 254 11.86 11.66 -8.58
CA LEU A 254 11.81 10.82 -7.37
C LEU A 254 12.66 9.54 -7.49
N ALA A 255 12.93 9.07 -8.70
CA ALA A 255 13.82 7.93 -8.96
C ALA A 255 15.22 8.13 -8.41
N ASP A 256 15.72 9.36 -8.40
CA ASP A 256 17.06 9.67 -7.90
C ASP A 256 17.10 9.79 -6.38
N LEU A 257 15.95 9.99 -5.74
CA LEU A 257 15.83 10.31 -4.32
C LEU A 257 15.33 9.15 -3.47
N THR A 258 14.82 8.08 -4.08
CA THR A 258 14.15 6.97 -3.39
C THR A 258 14.78 5.62 -3.74
N ALA A 259 14.63 4.64 -2.85
CA ALA A 259 15.07 3.25 -3.08
C ALA A 259 14.00 2.41 -3.80
N GLY A 260 12.74 2.84 -3.72
CA GLY A 260 11.57 2.15 -4.23
C GLY A 260 10.31 2.93 -3.93
N HIS A 261 9.18 2.49 -4.51
CA HIS A 261 7.89 3.16 -4.35
C HIS A 261 6.78 2.11 -4.32
N ALA A 262 6.29 1.80 -3.11
CA ALA A 262 5.12 0.97 -2.87
C ALA A 262 3.88 1.85 -2.78
N VAL A 263 2.80 1.42 -3.40
CA VAL A 263 1.53 2.14 -3.41
C VAL A 263 0.49 1.39 -2.59
N ASN A 264 -0.20 2.09 -1.69
CA ASN A 264 -1.32 1.56 -0.93
C ASN A 264 -2.66 1.83 -1.67
N PRO A 265 -3.36 0.79 -2.15
CA PRO A 265 -4.56 0.94 -2.96
C PRO A 265 -5.82 1.19 -2.11
N MET A 266 -6.95 1.44 -2.77
CA MET A 266 -8.26 1.54 -2.10
C MET A 266 -8.79 0.16 -1.70
N LYS A 267 -9.84 0.17 -0.86
CA LYS A 267 -10.66 -1.01 -0.58
C LYS A 267 -11.38 -1.55 -1.83
N GLN A 268 -11.62 -0.68 -2.82
CA GLN A 268 -12.21 -1.02 -4.12
C GLN A 268 -11.11 -1.49 -5.09
N ALA A 269 -10.99 -2.81 -5.26
CA ALA A 269 -9.91 -3.42 -6.02
C ALA A 269 -9.99 -3.10 -7.52
N ALA A 270 -11.19 -3.14 -8.11
CA ALA A 270 -11.39 -2.87 -9.53
C ALA A 270 -11.27 -1.36 -9.87
N LEU A 271 -11.62 -0.45 -8.94
CA LEU A 271 -11.42 0.98 -9.12
C LEU A 271 -9.97 1.41 -8.87
N SER A 272 -9.25 0.74 -7.96
CA SER A 272 -7.84 1.06 -7.66
C SER A 272 -6.92 0.95 -8.88
N VAL A 273 -7.25 0.12 -9.88
CA VAL A 273 -6.44 0.00 -11.10
C VAL A 273 -6.35 1.31 -11.87
N LEU A 274 -7.34 2.20 -11.73
CA LEU A 274 -7.46 3.44 -12.48
C LEU A 274 -6.32 4.42 -12.17
N PRO A 275 -6.13 4.86 -10.90
CA PRO A 275 -4.96 5.65 -10.51
C PRO A 275 -3.66 4.85 -10.70
N LEU A 276 -3.63 3.56 -10.31
CA LEU A 276 -2.41 2.74 -10.38
C LEU A 276 -1.81 2.68 -11.78
N ALA A 277 -2.63 2.61 -12.84
CA ALA A 277 -2.12 2.59 -14.20
C ALA A 277 -1.29 3.84 -14.55
N THR A 278 -1.52 4.96 -13.85
CA THR A 278 -0.95 6.26 -14.18
C THR A 278 0.41 6.54 -13.53
N LEU A 279 0.73 5.91 -12.39
CA LEU A 279 2.02 6.15 -11.72
C LEU A 279 3.22 5.73 -12.58
N PRO A 280 3.26 4.53 -13.20
CA PRO A 280 4.33 4.15 -14.11
C PRO A 280 4.47 5.11 -15.30
N MET A 281 3.35 5.69 -15.78
CA MET A 281 3.37 6.69 -16.84
C MET A 281 4.05 7.98 -16.39
N SER A 282 3.83 8.43 -15.15
CA SER A 282 4.52 9.60 -14.59
C SER A 282 6.03 9.44 -14.64
N TYR A 283 6.55 8.28 -14.23
CA TYR A 283 7.99 7.99 -14.29
C TYR A 283 8.53 7.91 -15.73
N ARG A 284 7.78 7.29 -16.65
CA ARG A 284 8.22 7.12 -18.04
C ARG A 284 8.19 8.41 -18.85
N LEU A 285 7.17 9.24 -18.65
CA LEU A 285 6.95 10.47 -19.42
C LEU A 285 7.63 11.68 -18.79
N GLY A 286 7.92 11.64 -17.47
CA GLY A 286 8.59 12.73 -16.77
C GLY A 286 7.88 14.06 -17.01
N ARG A 287 8.60 15.04 -17.55
CA ARG A 287 8.05 16.39 -17.83
C ARG A 287 6.94 16.42 -18.88
N GLN A 288 6.74 15.34 -19.65
CA GLN A 288 5.66 15.20 -20.63
C GLN A 288 4.39 14.57 -20.02
N TYR A 289 4.45 14.17 -18.74
CA TYR A 289 3.30 13.62 -18.04
C TYR A 289 2.19 14.67 -17.84
N ASP A 290 0.98 14.29 -18.19
CA ASP A 290 -0.26 15.05 -18.11
C ASP A 290 -1.27 14.15 -17.37
N PRO A 291 -1.63 14.49 -16.13
CA PRO A 291 -2.53 13.69 -15.31
C PRO A 291 -3.91 13.46 -15.95
N ASP A 292 -4.47 14.45 -16.64
CA ASP A 292 -5.79 14.35 -17.26
C ASP A 292 -5.76 13.39 -18.44
N GLN A 293 -4.73 13.47 -19.28
CA GLN A 293 -4.54 12.52 -20.38
C GLN A 293 -4.26 11.10 -19.87
N ALA A 294 -3.50 10.96 -18.77
CA ALA A 294 -3.23 9.67 -18.16
C ALA A 294 -4.49 9.02 -17.57
N LEU A 295 -5.32 9.81 -16.87
CA LEU A 295 -6.60 9.37 -16.32
C LEU A 295 -7.54 8.93 -17.45
N HIS A 296 -7.70 9.76 -18.48
CA HIS A 296 -8.55 9.46 -19.63
C HIS A 296 -8.12 8.17 -20.33
N ALA A 297 -6.80 7.96 -20.51
CA ALA A 297 -6.27 6.74 -21.11
C ALA A 297 -6.54 5.50 -20.25
N SER A 298 -6.35 5.59 -18.92
CA SER A 298 -6.61 4.52 -17.96
C SER A 298 -8.09 4.12 -17.92
N LEU A 299 -8.99 5.11 -17.85
CA LEU A 299 -10.44 4.90 -17.85
C LEU A 299 -10.92 4.25 -19.14
N ASN A 300 -10.50 4.74 -20.31
CA ASN A 300 -10.88 4.13 -21.57
C ASN A 300 -10.39 2.68 -21.69
N ALA A 301 -9.16 2.40 -21.27
CA ALA A 301 -8.60 1.05 -21.34
C ALA A 301 -9.26 0.06 -20.38
N THR A 302 -9.69 0.54 -19.21
CA THR A 302 -10.26 -0.30 -18.15
C THR A 302 -11.77 -0.46 -18.29
N CYS A 303 -12.49 0.62 -18.60
CA CYS A 303 -13.95 0.71 -18.51
C CYS A 303 -14.62 0.84 -19.89
N GLY A 304 -13.86 1.17 -20.94
CA GLY A 304 -14.41 1.53 -22.25
C GLY A 304 -14.95 2.98 -22.28
N PRO A 305 -15.15 3.54 -23.49
CA PRO A 305 -15.37 4.97 -23.68
C PRO A 305 -16.66 5.50 -23.07
N GLN A 306 -17.73 4.70 -23.05
CA GLN A 306 -18.99 5.12 -22.46
C GLN A 306 -18.89 5.30 -20.96
N ILE A 307 -18.35 4.31 -20.25
CA ILE A 307 -18.21 4.36 -18.79
C ILE A 307 -17.11 5.36 -18.41
N SER A 308 -16.05 5.48 -19.21
CA SER A 308 -15.02 6.51 -19.05
C SER A 308 -15.65 7.91 -18.99
N ALA A 309 -16.44 8.28 -19.99
CA ALA A 309 -17.10 9.59 -20.03
C ALA A 309 -18.07 9.80 -18.85
N MET A 310 -18.70 8.72 -18.36
CA MET A 310 -19.56 8.78 -17.18
C MET A 310 -18.75 9.09 -15.92
N ILE A 311 -17.69 8.33 -15.67
CA ILE A 311 -16.83 8.50 -14.49
C ILE A 311 -16.15 9.86 -14.50
N GLU A 312 -15.68 10.34 -15.65
CA GLU A 312 -15.07 11.68 -15.77
C GLU A 312 -16.05 12.79 -15.42
N ALA A 313 -17.31 12.70 -15.88
CA ALA A 313 -18.34 13.68 -15.57
C ALA A 313 -18.73 13.68 -14.08
N ASP A 314 -18.71 12.50 -13.44
CA ASP A 314 -19.12 12.33 -12.04
C ASP A 314 -17.94 12.41 -11.06
N LEU A 315 -16.70 12.59 -11.55
CA LEU A 315 -15.46 12.58 -10.76
C LEU A 315 -15.48 13.55 -9.57
N PRO A 316 -16.01 14.79 -9.68
CA PRO A 316 -16.11 15.69 -8.52
C PRO A 316 -17.01 15.14 -7.41
N LEU A 317 -18.08 14.40 -7.76
CA LEU A 317 -18.97 13.79 -6.77
C LEU A 317 -18.26 12.67 -6.00
N PHE A 318 -17.42 11.90 -6.70
CA PHE A 318 -16.70 10.78 -6.13
C PHE A 318 -15.51 11.18 -5.25
N GLN A 319 -14.74 12.20 -5.65
CA GLN A 319 -13.44 12.49 -5.04
C GLN A 319 -13.38 13.83 -4.28
N ASP A 320 -14.27 14.79 -4.58
CA ASP A 320 -14.26 16.11 -3.92
C ASP A 320 -15.41 16.29 -2.94
N ILE A 321 -16.61 15.80 -3.28
CA ILE A 321 -17.79 15.85 -2.40
C ILE A 321 -17.83 14.64 -1.46
N GLY A 322 -17.73 13.44 -2.04
CA GLY A 322 -17.78 12.18 -1.31
C GLY A 322 -19.19 11.80 -0.84
N LEU A 323 -19.41 10.52 -0.60
CA LEU A 323 -20.69 9.90 -0.28
C LEU A 323 -21.43 10.59 0.87
N ALA A 324 -20.71 10.95 1.93
CA ALA A 324 -21.28 11.56 3.12
C ALA A 324 -21.94 12.93 2.88
N GLN A 325 -21.60 13.60 1.78
CA GLN A 325 -22.13 14.92 1.41
C GLN A 325 -23.06 14.89 0.19
N LEU A 326 -23.28 13.73 -0.43
CA LEU A 326 -24.22 13.60 -1.55
C LEU A 326 -25.67 13.68 -1.06
N THR A 327 -26.53 14.37 -1.80
CA THR A 327 -27.97 14.36 -1.52
C THR A 327 -28.61 13.03 -1.93
N PRO A 328 -29.77 12.64 -1.36
CA PRO A 328 -30.50 11.45 -1.77
C PRO A 328 -30.82 11.42 -3.27
N GLU A 329 -31.11 12.57 -3.86
CA GLU A 329 -31.36 12.72 -5.30
C GLU A 329 -30.10 12.45 -6.12
N GLN A 330 -28.94 12.95 -5.69
CA GLN A 330 -27.65 12.68 -6.34
C GLN A 330 -27.30 11.19 -6.27
N VAL A 331 -27.46 10.56 -5.11
CA VAL A 331 -27.23 9.11 -4.94
C VAL A 331 -28.16 8.31 -5.85
N THR A 332 -29.46 8.65 -5.89
CA THR A 332 -30.45 7.98 -6.74
C THR A 332 -30.11 8.13 -8.22
N HIS A 333 -29.72 9.35 -8.64
CA HIS A 333 -29.30 9.63 -10.01
C HIS A 333 -28.07 8.81 -10.41
N LEU A 334 -27.03 8.78 -9.57
CA LEU A 334 -25.83 8.00 -9.81
C LEU A 334 -26.15 6.50 -9.90
N LYS A 335 -26.93 5.95 -8.97
CA LYS A 335 -27.34 4.53 -9.04
C LYS A 335 -28.04 4.21 -10.36
N ALA A 336 -29.04 5.00 -10.75
CA ALA A 336 -29.77 4.79 -12.01
C ALA A 336 -28.86 4.89 -13.24
N ARG A 337 -27.88 5.80 -13.21
CA ARG A 337 -26.91 6.03 -14.28
C ARG A 337 -25.94 4.86 -14.46
N TYR A 338 -25.47 4.25 -13.36
CA TYR A 338 -24.46 3.19 -13.37
C TYR A 338 -25.05 1.77 -13.42
N LEU A 339 -26.27 1.55 -12.92
CA LEU A 339 -26.92 0.23 -12.85
C LEU A 339 -26.91 -0.57 -14.16
N PRO A 340 -27.11 0.02 -15.36
CA PRO A 340 -27.06 -0.72 -16.62
C PRO A 340 -25.71 -1.41 -16.92
N PHE A 341 -24.63 -1.02 -16.23
CA PHE A 341 -23.28 -1.54 -16.43
C PHE A 341 -22.76 -2.33 -15.22
N GLN A 342 -23.64 -2.77 -14.31
CA GLN A 342 -23.27 -3.44 -13.05
C GLN A 342 -22.37 -4.67 -13.19
N ASP A 343 -22.35 -5.34 -14.36
CA ASP A 343 -21.48 -6.48 -14.61
C ASP A 343 -20.00 -6.08 -14.79
N GLN A 344 -19.71 -4.80 -15.00
CA GLN A 344 -18.36 -4.26 -15.05
C GLN A 344 -17.83 -4.03 -13.64
N GLY A 345 -16.66 -4.61 -13.32
CA GLY A 345 -16.14 -4.59 -11.95
C GLY A 345 -15.98 -3.19 -11.34
N CYS A 346 -15.54 -2.20 -12.13
CA CYS A 346 -15.44 -0.80 -11.68
C CYS A 346 -16.82 -0.22 -11.31
N VAL A 347 -17.85 -0.52 -12.10
CA VAL A 347 -19.22 -0.04 -11.88
C VAL A 347 -19.86 -0.76 -10.69
N ALA A 348 -19.67 -2.06 -10.56
CA ALA A 348 -20.11 -2.82 -9.39
C ALA A 348 -19.59 -2.20 -8.09
N GLU A 349 -18.31 -1.79 -8.06
CA GLU A 349 -17.72 -1.15 -6.89
C GLU A 349 -18.25 0.28 -6.64
N ILE A 350 -18.58 1.05 -7.70
CA ILE A 350 -19.28 2.35 -7.55
C ILE A 350 -20.66 2.14 -6.92
N LEU A 351 -21.44 1.16 -7.40
CA LEU A 351 -22.77 0.88 -6.85
C LEU A 351 -22.70 0.45 -5.38
N ARG A 352 -21.79 -0.47 -5.03
CA ARG A 352 -21.55 -0.90 -3.65
C ARG A 352 -21.10 0.25 -2.74
N TRP A 353 -20.31 1.19 -3.28
CA TRP A 353 -19.96 2.42 -2.57
C TRP A 353 -21.17 3.32 -2.33
N LEU A 354 -22.03 3.52 -3.33
CA LEU A 354 -23.31 4.25 -3.18
C LEU A 354 -24.29 3.55 -2.22
N ASP A 355 -24.12 2.25 -1.98
CA ASP A 355 -24.86 1.45 -0.98
C ASP A 355 -24.22 1.49 0.43
N GLY A 356 -23.07 2.15 0.59
CA GLY A 356 -22.40 2.31 1.89
C GLY A 356 -21.57 1.11 2.34
N GLU A 357 -21.26 0.15 1.45
CA GLU A 357 -20.52 -1.05 1.82
C GLU A 357 -19.06 -0.81 2.26
N TYR A 358 -18.52 0.38 2.00
CA TYR A 358 -17.12 0.72 2.28
C TYR A 358 -16.97 1.80 3.35
N VAL A 359 -17.99 2.05 4.17
CA VAL A 359 -17.87 2.98 5.29
C VAL A 359 -16.76 2.51 6.25
N PHE A 360 -16.06 3.45 6.88
CA PHE A 360 -15.06 3.15 7.89
C PHE A 360 -15.70 2.47 9.11
N ASP A 361 -15.10 1.38 9.55
CA ASP A 361 -15.49 0.66 10.76
C ASP A 361 -14.42 0.92 11.84
N PRO A 362 -14.73 1.63 12.95
CA PRO A 362 -13.78 1.86 14.03
C PRO A 362 -13.17 0.60 14.61
N ASP A 363 -13.89 -0.53 14.58
CA ASP A 363 -13.44 -1.79 15.17
C ASP A 363 -12.19 -2.33 14.45
N CYS A 364 -11.97 -1.93 13.18
CA CYS A 364 -10.77 -2.32 12.43
C CYS A 364 -9.47 -1.68 12.95
N LEU A 365 -9.55 -0.66 13.81
CA LEU A 365 -8.38 -0.02 14.45
C LEU A 365 -8.06 -0.61 15.83
N THR A 366 -9.02 -1.25 16.48
CA THR A 366 -8.89 -1.75 17.86
C THR A 366 -8.63 -3.24 17.97
N ASP A 367 -8.56 -3.92 16.82
CA ASP A 367 -8.38 -5.36 16.68
C ASP A 367 -6.92 -5.81 16.82
#